data_AF-A0A0C3B2K8-F1
#
_entry.id   AF-A0A0C3B2K8-F1
#
_cell.length_a   1.000
_cell.length_b   1.000
_cell.length_c   1.000
_cell.angle_alpha   90.00
_cell.angle_beta   90.00
_cell.angle_gamma   90.00
#
_symmetry.space_group_name_H-M   'P 1'
#
loop_
_entity.id
_entity.type
_entity.pdbx_description
1 polymer ?
#
loop_
_entity_poly.entity_id
_entity_poly.type
_entity_poly.pdbx_seq_one_letter_code
_entity_poly.pdbx_strand_id
1 'polypeptide(L)'
;YVLPKFHIYNHGLKCVLNYWLNFLQWSAASDLEDLECWWAHINPISMRMKEMSEGSRHDTIDDHAHAWNWRKITGFGKSTVPF
;
A
#
# COMPACT_ATOMS: atom_id res chain seq x y z
N TYR A 1 11.02 -14.61 5.30
CA TYR A 1 10.90 -13.65 4.20
C TYR A 1 9.64 -14.01 3.42
N VAL A 2 8.83 -13.04 2.97
CA VAL A 2 7.60 -13.27 2.18
C VAL A 2 7.57 -12.31 1.00
N LEU A 3 6.84 -12.65 -0.05
CA LEU A 3 6.60 -11.74 -1.18
C LEU A 3 5.14 -11.26 -1.16
N PRO A 4 4.87 -9.97 -1.44
CA PRO A 4 3.51 -9.49 -1.56
C PRO A 4 2.73 -10.23 -2.66
N LYS A 5 1.40 -10.24 -2.53
CA LYS A 5 0.53 -11.11 -3.34
C LYS A 5 0.56 -10.75 -4.82
N PHE A 6 0.76 -9.50 -5.20
CA PHE A 6 0.86 -9.13 -6.61
C PHE A 6 2.17 -9.64 -7.21
N HIS A 7 3.28 -9.47 -6.50
CA HIS A 7 4.61 -9.85 -6.99
C HIS A 7 4.81 -11.36 -7.10
N ILE A 8 4.27 -12.16 -6.17
CA ILE A 8 4.53 -13.60 -6.14
C ILE A 8 4.12 -14.32 -7.44
N TYR A 9 3.11 -13.80 -8.15
CA TYR A 9 2.65 -14.38 -9.43
C TYR A 9 3.73 -14.35 -10.51
N ASN A 10 4.71 -13.45 -10.42
CA ASN A 10 5.76 -13.30 -11.42
C ASN A 10 7.04 -14.09 -11.10
N HIS A 11 7.06 -14.88 -10.01
CA HIS A 11 8.26 -15.60 -9.54
C HIS A 11 8.24 -17.12 -9.77
N GLY A 12 7.19 -17.65 -10.41
CA GLY A 12 7.07 -19.09 -10.71
C GLY A 12 6.88 -19.99 -9.47
N LEU A 13 6.65 -21.29 -9.72
CA LEU A 13 6.18 -22.23 -8.70
C LEU A 13 7.10 -22.35 -7.48
N LYS A 14 8.43 -22.35 -7.70
CA LYS A 14 9.40 -22.49 -6.60
C LYS A 14 9.27 -21.35 -5.59
N CYS A 15 9.10 -20.11 -6.04
CA CYS A 15 8.94 -18.98 -5.13
C CYS A 15 7.56 -18.97 -4.48
N VAL A 16 6.50 -19.28 -5.25
CA VAL A 16 5.13 -19.42 -4.74
C VAL A 16 5.12 -20.36 -3.54
N LEU A 17 5.72 -21.55 -3.64
CA LEU A 17 5.70 -22.52 -2.52
C LEU A 17 6.51 -22.08 -1.29
N ASN A 18 7.56 -21.27 -1.46
CA ASN A 18 8.46 -20.89 -0.37
C ASN A 18 8.12 -19.53 0.26
N TYR A 19 7.43 -18.65 -0.47
CA TYR A 19 7.25 -17.24 -0.08
C TYR A 19 5.81 -16.76 -0.17
N TRP A 20 4.83 -17.64 -0.35
CA TRP A 20 3.42 -17.26 -0.34
C TRP A 20 3.05 -16.62 1.00
N LEU A 21 2.56 -15.38 0.95
CA LEU A 21 2.03 -14.68 2.12
C LEU A 21 0.96 -15.47 2.88
N ASN A 22 0.10 -16.24 2.20
CA ASN A 22 -0.96 -17.02 2.83
C ASN A 22 -0.43 -18.17 3.71
N PHE A 23 0.85 -18.57 3.56
CA PHE A 23 1.48 -19.55 4.45
C PHE A 23 2.15 -18.90 5.66
N LEU A 24 2.23 -17.57 5.71
CA LEU A 24 2.76 -16.86 6.86
C LEU A 24 1.71 -16.84 7.97
N GLN A 25 2.04 -17.46 9.10
CA GLN A 25 1.21 -17.42 10.29
C GLN A 25 0.98 -15.96 10.71
N TRP A 26 -0.26 -15.62 11.11
CA TRP A 26 -0.66 -14.29 11.58
C TRP A 26 -0.67 -13.18 10.53
N SER A 27 -0.53 -13.51 9.24
CA SER A 27 -0.62 -12.53 8.14
C SER A 27 -2.03 -11.97 7.91
N ALA A 28 -3.06 -12.61 8.50
CA ALA A 28 -4.47 -12.35 8.23
C ALA A 28 -4.79 -12.38 6.72
N ALA A 29 -6.00 -11.93 6.34
CA ALA A 29 -6.35 -11.73 4.94
C ALA A 29 -5.72 -10.42 4.43
N SER A 30 -4.39 -10.37 4.35
CA SER A 30 -3.62 -9.23 3.83
C SER A 30 -3.00 -9.55 2.47
N ASP A 31 -2.74 -8.54 1.66
CA ASP A 31 -2.00 -8.63 0.40
C ASP A 31 -0.58 -8.06 0.49
N LEU A 32 -0.28 -7.29 1.55
CA LEU A 32 0.96 -6.53 1.75
C LEU A 32 1.23 -5.47 0.67
N GLU A 33 0.21 -5.02 -0.07
CA GLU A 33 0.35 -4.06 -1.18
C GLU A 33 0.19 -2.59 -0.76
N ASP A 34 -0.33 -2.29 0.45
CA ASP A 34 -0.66 -0.90 0.86
C ASP A 34 0.56 0.04 0.81
N LEU A 35 1.77 -0.47 1.06
CA LEU A 35 3.01 0.30 0.96
C LEU A 35 3.26 0.77 -0.49
N GLU A 36 3.02 -0.09 -1.47
CA GLU A 36 3.19 0.24 -2.89
C GLU A 36 2.06 1.12 -3.40
N CYS A 37 0.83 0.88 -2.94
CA CYS A 37 -0.32 1.75 -3.21
C CYS A 37 -0.10 3.17 -2.67
N TRP A 38 0.43 3.31 -1.45
CA TRP A 38 0.82 4.60 -0.88
C TRP A 38 1.94 5.26 -1.68
N TRP A 39 2.97 4.50 -2.04
CA TRP A 39 4.05 5.01 -2.88
C TRP A 39 3.52 5.54 -4.21
N ALA A 40 2.65 4.78 -4.89
CA ALA A 40 2.00 5.21 -6.12
C ALA A 40 1.14 6.47 -5.94
N HIS A 41 0.50 6.64 -4.78
CA HIS A 41 -0.27 7.84 -4.45
C HIS A 41 0.60 9.09 -4.27
N ILE A 42 1.73 8.97 -3.57
CA ILE A 42 2.59 10.11 -3.20
C ILE A 42 3.62 10.44 -4.28
N ASN A 43 4.03 9.47 -5.10
CA ASN A 43 5.08 9.67 -6.09
C ASN A 43 4.80 10.84 -7.08
N PRO A 44 3.56 11.04 -7.58
CA PRO A 44 3.25 12.16 -8.49
C PRO A 44 3.44 13.55 -7.87
N ILE A 45 3.45 13.69 -6.54
CA ILE A 45 3.64 14.99 -5.90
C ILE A 45 5.11 15.31 -5.62
N SER A 46 6.00 14.31 -5.64
CA SER A 46 7.42 14.44 -5.28
C SER A 46 8.11 15.63 -5.96
N MET A 47 7.91 15.81 -7.27
CA MET A 47 8.50 16.91 -8.04
C MET A 47 7.91 18.28 -7.69
N ARG A 48 6.64 18.36 -7.28
CA ARG A 48 6.01 19.61 -6.85
C ARG A 48 6.56 20.10 -5.52
N MET A 49 6.95 19.15 -4.67
CA MET A 49 7.46 19.43 -3.32
C MET A 49 8.92 19.88 -3.28
N LYS A 50 9.63 19.73 -4.40
CA LYS A 50 11.05 20.09 -4.50
C LYS A 50 11.30 21.59 -4.30
N GLU A 51 10.39 22.43 -4.80
CA GLU A 51 10.49 23.89 -4.75
C GLU A 51 9.79 24.49 -3.52
N MET A 52 9.14 23.66 -2.71
CA MET A 52 8.40 24.09 -1.52
C MET A 52 9.35 24.32 -0.33
N SER A 53 9.03 25.28 0.52
CA SER A 53 9.74 25.45 1.80
C SER A 53 9.54 24.22 2.69
N GLU A 54 10.45 23.99 3.64
CA GLU A 54 10.41 22.78 4.48
C GLU A 54 9.09 22.59 5.23
N GLY A 55 8.54 23.68 5.81
CA GLY A 55 7.24 23.62 6.48
C GLY A 55 6.11 23.29 5.51
N SER A 56 6.01 24.02 4.41
CA SER A 56 4.97 23.80 3.40
C SER A 56 5.04 22.40 2.79
N ARG A 57 6.27 21.88 2.60
CA ARG A 57 6.52 20.50 2.19
C ARG A 57 5.94 19.52 3.21
N HIS A 58 6.27 19.63 4.50
CA HIS A 58 5.72 18.72 5.51
C HIS A 58 4.19 18.76 5.54
N ASP A 59 3.59 19.96 5.58
CA ASP A 59 2.13 20.12 5.61
C ASP A 59 1.45 19.43 4.42
N THR A 60 2.05 19.54 3.23
CA THR A 60 1.51 18.88 2.03
C THR A 60 1.65 17.35 2.09
N ILE A 61 2.73 16.80 2.68
CA ILE A 61 2.84 15.34 2.85
C ILE A 61 1.75 14.86 3.81
N ASP A 62 1.56 15.57 4.92
CA ASP A 62 0.58 15.24 5.94
C ASP A 62 -0.85 15.31 5.37
N ASP A 63 -1.18 16.32 4.57
CA ASP A 63 -2.48 16.44 3.90
C ASP A 63 -2.75 15.24 2.97
N HIS A 64 -1.74 14.82 2.19
CA HIS A 64 -1.85 13.64 1.34
C HIS A 64 -2.01 12.34 2.14
N ALA A 65 -1.28 12.19 3.26
CA ALA A 65 -1.40 11.03 4.14
C ALA A 65 -2.78 10.97 4.83
N HIS A 66 -3.28 12.11 5.31
CA HIS A 66 -4.62 12.23 5.86
C HIS A 66 -5.69 11.90 4.83
N ALA A 67 -5.57 12.41 3.60
CA ALA A 67 -6.49 12.09 2.52
C ALA A 67 -6.47 10.59 2.14
N TRP A 68 -5.29 9.95 2.14
CA TRP A 68 -5.16 8.51 1.91
C TRP A 68 -5.87 7.69 2.99
N ASN A 69 -5.65 8.03 4.26
CA ASN A 69 -6.30 7.38 5.39
C ASN A 69 -7.83 7.58 5.36
N TRP A 70 -8.29 8.80 5.04
CA TRP A 70 -9.72 9.10 4.90
C TRP A 70 -10.37 8.23 3.81
N ARG A 71 -9.72 8.06 2.65
CA ARG A 71 -10.22 7.20 1.57
C ARG A 71 -10.32 5.75 2.00
N LYS A 72 -9.34 5.23 2.73
CA LYS A 72 -9.38 3.87 3.29
C LYS A 72 -10.56 3.72 4.26
N ILE A 73 -10.70 4.66 5.20
CA ILE A 73 -11.75 4.63 6.22
C ILE A 73 -13.14 4.68 5.60
N THR A 74 -13.38 5.63 4.70
CA THR A 74 -14.68 5.78 4.02
C THR A 74 -14.98 4.66 3.03
N GLY A 75 -13.96 3.94 2.56
CA GLY A 75 -14.07 2.80 1.66
C GLY A 75 -14.40 1.47 2.35
N PHE A 76 -14.07 1.30 3.64
CA PHE A 76 -14.20 0.00 4.34
C PHE A 76 -15.60 -0.60 4.32
N GLY A 77 -16.66 0.21 4.29
CA GLY A 77 -18.04 -0.27 4.29
C GLY A 77 -18.55 -0.83 2.95
N LYS A 78 -17.84 -0.58 1.83
CA LYS A 78 -18.28 -0.99 0.48
C LYS A 78 -17.82 -2.39 0.08
N SER A 79 -16.90 -3.01 0.82
CA SER A 79 -16.31 -4.32 0.53
C SER A 79 -16.93 -5.47 1.33
N THR A 80 -18.23 -5.40 1.62
CA THR A 80 -18.99 -6.57 2.09
C THR A 80 -19.40 -7.42 0.89
N VAL A 81 -18.49 -8.31 0.46
CA VAL A 81 -18.93 -9.47 -0.32
C VAL A 81 -19.78 -10.35 0.61
N PRO A 82 -21.03 -10.70 0.27
CA PRO A 82 -21.75 -11.73 1.00
C PRO A 82 -20.99 -13.05 0.80
N PHE A 83 -20.81 -13.77 1.90
CA PHE A 83 -20.21 -15.12 1.92
C PHE A 83 -20.84 -16.04 0.88
#